data_AF-A0A962MNM5-F1
#
_entry.id   AF-A0A962MNM5-F1
#
_cell.length_a   1.000
_cell.length_b   1.000
_cell.length_c   1.000
_cell.angle_alpha   90.00
_cell.angle_beta   90.00
_cell.angle_gamma   90.00
#
_symmetry.space_group_name_H-M   'P 1'
#
loop_
_entity.id
_entity.type
_entity.pdbx_description
1 polymer ?
#
loop_
_entity_poly.entity_id
_entity_poly.type
_entity_poly.pdbx_seq_one_letter_code
_entity_poly.pdbx_strand_id
1 'polypeptide(L)'
;TSDMSIHERKIHSLKREIDNIEKLSAGFTTHDENKTEDFIENAQDIISRKTDQNVLSMEPLLEILRESRLATAYLATAEDHGITLRYSTQIETAHYDRTGALILINPNINKVDQVLLATQELRRHWQHRQGALINPLMFHPDNAVLINRAQIADLMVSMIRVAWELQLSGEKSVWERIENSSMADLGRAFAREAFLDFRTINNGQAAAAVFESWFLSERCRTQDKNLINQMLADYKGYVFDLSEAEQNITPNLIAALGEMPFGKNYLAEHAVTIMEDAIFTDVRDRSNANFLWFIKFERSFRDSEQELQTSSDLTAGGARSPAQNQRSGDRDDAFFSAMPTGQYTGQSADIITLFEGDVGSKSKTGDKSAKNAKRLASKANSGRSGNRRDLSNVVYLRRSPGE
;
A
#
# COMPACT_ATOMS: atom_id res chain seq x y z
N THR A 1 -82.66 35.39 -23.45
CA THR A 1 -82.42 35.87 -22.06
C THR A 1 -81.46 34.99 -21.28
N SER A 2 -81.29 33.69 -21.60
CA SER A 2 -80.31 32.79 -20.95
C SER A 2 -78.83 33.18 -21.17
N ASP A 3 -78.43 33.50 -22.41
CA ASP A 3 -77.02 33.75 -22.76
C ASP A 3 -76.43 35.03 -22.15
N MET A 4 -77.26 36.04 -21.93
CA MET A 4 -76.84 37.29 -21.31
C MET A 4 -76.42 37.09 -19.84
N SER A 5 -77.12 36.20 -19.12
CA SER A 5 -76.77 35.84 -17.74
C SER A 5 -75.48 35.01 -17.63
N ILE A 6 -75.13 34.27 -18.69
CA ILE A 6 -73.89 33.49 -18.77
C ILE A 6 -72.72 34.42 -19.06
N HIS A 7 -72.90 35.40 -19.96
CA HIS A 7 -71.89 36.41 -20.24
C HIS A 7 -71.62 37.33 -19.05
N GLU A 8 -72.65 37.75 -18.31
CA GLU A 8 -72.47 38.55 -17.08
C GLU A 8 -71.69 37.77 -16.00
N ARG A 9 -71.98 36.49 -15.81
CA ARG A 9 -71.20 35.64 -14.89
C ARG A 9 -69.75 35.50 -15.33
N LYS A 10 -69.49 35.35 -16.64
CA LYS A 10 -68.13 35.20 -17.17
C LYS A 10 -67.34 36.50 -17.06
N ILE A 11 -67.97 37.65 -17.31
CA ILE A 11 -67.38 38.98 -17.09
C ILE A 11 -67.06 39.20 -15.60
N HIS A 12 -67.97 38.79 -14.70
CA HIS A 12 -67.73 38.92 -13.27
C HIS A 12 -66.61 37.99 -12.77
N SER A 13 -66.47 36.81 -13.36
CA SER A 13 -65.35 35.89 -13.11
C SER A 13 -64.02 36.48 -13.58
N LEU A 14 -63.99 37.01 -14.80
CA LEU A 14 -62.78 37.60 -15.38
C LEU A 14 -62.35 38.86 -14.62
N LYS A 15 -63.29 39.69 -14.16
CA LYS A 15 -62.96 40.85 -13.31
C LYS A 15 -62.32 40.42 -11.98
N ARG A 16 -62.84 39.36 -11.34
CA ARG A 16 -62.20 38.82 -10.12
C ARG A 16 -60.80 38.29 -10.39
N GLU A 17 -60.60 37.66 -11.54
CA GLU A 17 -59.30 37.12 -11.93
C GLU A 17 -58.29 38.24 -12.19
N ILE A 18 -58.71 39.31 -12.88
CA ILE A 18 -57.91 40.53 -13.09
C ILE A 18 -57.59 41.20 -11.75
N ASP A 19 -58.56 41.40 -10.87
CA ASP A 19 -58.34 42.00 -9.54
C ASP A 19 -57.36 41.16 -8.68
N ASN A 20 -57.40 39.83 -8.82
CA ASN A 20 -56.47 38.94 -8.13
C ASN A 20 -55.05 39.04 -8.72
N ILE A 21 -54.92 39.14 -10.04
CA ILE A 21 -53.63 39.32 -10.72
C ILE A 21 -53.05 40.71 -10.39
N GLU A 22 -53.87 41.76 -10.33
CA GLU A 22 -53.42 43.10 -9.93
C GLU A 22 -52.99 43.15 -8.46
N LYS A 23 -53.67 42.44 -7.56
CA LYS A 23 -53.23 42.29 -6.16
C LYS A 23 -51.90 41.54 -6.05
N LEU A 24 -51.70 40.48 -6.85
CA LEU A 24 -50.44 39.74 -6.91
C LEU A 24 -49.31 40.62 -7.49
N SER A 25 -49.61 41.39 -8.54
CA SER A 25 -48.69 42.34 -9.16
C SER A 25 -48.28 43.46 -8.19
N ALA A 26 -49.24 44.04 -7.45
CA ALA A 26 -48.97 45.07 -6.44
C ALA A 26 -48.13 44.54 -5.26
N GLY A 27 -48.22 43.24 -4.95
CA GLY A 27 -47.34 42.57 -4.00
C GLY A 27 -45.90 42.38 -4.50
N PHE A 28 -45.69 42.36 -5.83
CA PHE A 28 -44.36 42.20 -6.44
C PHE A 28 -43.63 43.54 -6.64
N THR A 29 -44.34 44.66 -6.75
CA THR A 29 -43.73 45.98 -7.02
C THR A 29 -43.26 46.73 -5.77
N THR A 30 -43.57 46.25 -4.56
CA THR A 30 -43.33 46.97 -3.30
C THR A 30 -42.12 46.49 -2.49
N HIS A 31 -41.32 45.55 -3.00
CA HIS A 31 -40.13 45.02 -2.31
C HIS A 31 -38.94 44.86 -3.26
N ASP A 32 -38.48 45.91 -3.93
CA ASP A 32 -37.18 45.86 -4.64
C ASP A 32 -36.09 46.69 -3.96
N GLU A 33 -36.44 47.75 -3.21
CA GLU A 33 -35.45 48.57 -2.50
C GLU A 33 -34.89 47.87 -1.26
N ASN A 34 -35.69 47.03 -0.58
CA ASN A 34 -35.24 46.31 0.62
C ASN A 34 -34.62 44.95 0.31
N LYS A 35 -34.80 44.37 -0.88
CA LYS A 35 -34.20 43.05 -1.21
C LYS A 35 -32.68 43.10 -1.21
N THR A 36 -32.09 44.21 -1.64
CA THR A 36 -30.64 44.38 -1.59
C THR A 36 -30.16 44.56 -0.16
N GLU A 37 -30.91 45.25 0.70
CA GLU A 37 -30.57 45.40 2.12
C GLU A 37 -30.76 44.09 2.86
N ASP A 38 -31.88 43.38 2.67
CA ASP A 38 -32.13 42.05 3.20
C ASP A 38 -31.11 41.04 2.66
N PHE A 39 -30.69 41.15 1.39
CA PHE A 39 -29.62 40.31 0.83
C PHE A 39 -28.27 40.64 1.44
N ILE A 40 -27.96 41.92 1.69
CA ILE A 40 -26.71 42.33 2.35
C ILE A 40 -26.73 41.92 3.82
N GLU A 41 -27.87 42.02 4.51
CA GLU A 41 -28.04 41.60 5.90
C GLU A 41 -27.95 40.07 6.01
N ASN A 42 -28.60 39.32 5.12
CA ASN A 42 -28.45 37.87 5.05
C ASN A 42 -27.04 37.43 4.59
N ALA A 43 -26.41 38.15 3.67
CA ALA A 43 -25.03 37.91 3.28
C ALA A 43 -24.09 38.22 4.45
N GLN A 44 -24.37 39.29 5.20
CA GLN A 44 -23.69 39.56 6.45
C GLN A 44 -23.96 38.45 7.45
N ASP A 45 -25.14 37.84 7.56
CA ASP A 45 -25.36 36.72 8.49
C ASP A 45 -24.65 35.42 8.02
N ILE A 46 -24.49 35.23 6.70
CA ILE A 46 -23.72 34.13 6.12
C ILE A 46 -22.20 34.33 6.30
N ILE A 47 -21.70 35.57 6.17
CA ILE A 47 -20.28 35.95 6.33
C ILE A 47 -19.92 36.14 7.81
N SER A 48 -20.88 36.63 8.60
CA SER A 48 -20.84 36.80 10.05
C SER A 48 -21.42 35.59 10.75
N ARG A 49 -21.46 34.41 10.08
CA ARG A 49 -21.25 33.15 10.77
C ARG A 49 -20.04 33.40 11.62
N LYS A 50 -20.31 33.68 12.89
CA LYS A 50 -19.31 33.85 13.91
C LYS A 50 -18.36 32.72 13.61
N THR A 51 -17.12 33.07 13.35
CA THR A 51 -16.02 32.28 13.82
C THR A 51 -16.25 32.08 15.32
N ASP A 52 -17.19 31.20 15.67
CA ASP A 52 -16.97 30.16 16.64
C ASP A 52 -15.82 29.33 16.05
N GLN A 53 -14.65 29.97 15.97
CA GLN A 53 -13.44 29.38 16.46
C GLN A 53 -13.75 29.04 17.92
N ASN A 54 -14.54 27.97 18.13
CA ASN A 54 -14.03 26.92 18.99
C ASN A 54 -12.64 26.66 18.41
N VAL A 55 -11.66 27.38 18.93
CA VAL A 55 -10.25 27.03 18.80
C VAL A 55 -10.24 25.66 19.44
N LEU A 56 -10.49 24.63 18.63
CA LEU A 56 -10.56 23.26 19.06
C LEU A 56 -9.20 23.02 19.67
N SER A 57 -9.16 23.02 21.01
CA SER A 57 -7.92 22.84 21.71
C SER A 57 -7.44 21.44 21.39
N MET A 58 -6.17 21.33 21.04
CA MET A 58 -5.53 20.05 20.82
C MET A 58 -5.12 19.40 22.16
N GLU A 59 -5.19 20.15 23.26
CA GLU A 59 -4.81 19.68 24.59
C GLU A 59 -5.57 18.42 25.04
N PRO A 60 -6.91 18.30 24.85
CA PRO A 60 -7.63 17.09 25.23
C PRO A 60 -7.25 15.85 24.41
N LEU A 61 -6.68 16.03 23.22
CA LEU A 61 -6.17 14.93 22.40
C LEU A 61 -4.77 14.51 22.89
N LEU A 62 -3.92 15.49 23.18
CA LEU A 62 -2.58 15.26 23.73
C LEU A 62 -2.65 14.60 25.10
N GLU A 63 -3.62 14.98 25.94
CA GLU A 63 -3.83 14.38 27.26
C GLU A 63 -4.13 12.88 27.16
N ILE A 64 -5.04 12.47 26.25
CA ILE A 64 -5.34 11.06 26.00
C ILE A 64 -4.09 10.33 25.48
N LEU A 65 -3.39 10.91 24.51
CA LEU A 65 -2.17 10.30 23.97
C LEU A 65 -1.08 10.13 25.05
N ARG A 66 -0.98 11.04 26.01
CA ARG A 66 -0.03 10.97 27.12
C ARG A 66 -0.33 9.84 28.12
N GLU A 67 -1.53 9.25 28.10
CA GLU A 67 -1.82 8.08 28.93
C GLU A 67 -1.13 6.80 28.42
N SER A 68 -0.85 6.72 27.11
CA SER A 68 -0.04 5.64 26.55
C SER A 68 1.43 5.98 26.65
N ARG A 69 2.21 5.04 27.18
CA ARG A 69 3.67 5.16 27.26
C ARG A 69 4.30 5.31 25.87
N LEU A 70 3.82 4.54 24.90
CA LEU A 70 4.32 4.57 23.53
C LEU A 70 4.01 5.88 22.83
N ALA A 71 2.77 6.35 22.91
CA ALA A 71 2.38 7.63 22.33
C ALA A 71 3.11 8.81 23.01
N THR A 72 3.33 8.76 24.33
CA THR A 72 4.16 9.75 25.04
C THR A 72 5.59 9.79 24.51
N ALA A 73 6.20 8.63 24.26
CA ALA A 73 7.55 8.58 23.69
C ALA A 73 7.60 9.17 22.27
N TYR A 74 6.57 8.94 21.45
CA TYR A 74 6.47 9.57 20.13
C TYR A 74 6.25 11.08 20.21
N LEU A 75 5.44 11.56 21.15
CA LEU A 75 5.24 12.98 21.39
C LEU A 75 6.54 13.67 21.83
N ALA A 76 7.28 13.07 22.79
CA ALA A 76 8.57 13.60 23.23
C ALA A 76 9.57 13.68 22.05
N THR A 77 9.61 12.64 21.22
CA THR A 77 10.47 12.63 20.03
C THR A 77 10.05 13.69 19.00
N ALA A 78 8.75 13.91 18.83
CA ALA A 78 8.23 14.95 17.95
C ALA A 78 8.61 16.36 18.48
N GLU A 79 8.49 16.59 19.78
CA GLU A 79 8.89 17.83 20.46
C GLU A 79 10.40 18.10 20.30
N ASP A 80 11.25 17.09 20.52
CA ASP A 80 12.71 17.18 20.35
C ASP A 80 13.11 17.58 18.91
N HIS A 81 12.30 17.20 17.93
CA HIS A 81 12.54 17.49 16.52
C HIS A 81 11.73 18.68 15.99
N GLY A 82 11.07 19.44 16.87
CA GLY A 82 10.34 20.66 16.52
C GLY A 82 9.04 20.43 15.73
N ILE A 83 8.44 19.24 15.83
CA ILE A 83 7.19 18.92 15.15
C ILE A 83 6.01 19.26 16.05
N THR A 84 5.04 19.98 15.47
CA THR A 84 3.81 20.36 16.19
C THR A 84 2.58 19.72 15.56
N LEU A 85 1.66 19.27 16.40
CA LEU A 85 0.36 18.78 15.96
C LEU A 85 -0.58 19.99 15.81
N ARG A 86 -1.35 20.03 14.73
CA ARG A 86 -2.35 21.09 14.47
C ARG A 86 -3.60 20.53 13.82
N TYR A 87 -4.75 21.12 14.14
CA TYR A 87 -5.97 20.85 13.38
C TYR A 87 -5.95 21.59 12.04
N SER A 88 -6.38 20.91 10.97
CA SER A 88 -6.58 21.50 9.66
C SER A 88 -7.78 20.85 8.97
N THR A 89 -8.70 21.68 8.50
CA THR A 89 -9.87 21.23 7.71
C THR A 89 -9.54 20.97 6.24
N GLN A 90 -8.31 21.29 5.80
CA GLN A 90 -7.88 21.12 4.42
C GLN A 90 -7.55 19.67 4.07
N ILE A 91 -7.32 18.84 5.10
CA ILE A 91 -7.02 17.42 4.95
C ILE A 91 -8.24 16.57 5.29
N GLU A 92 -8.39 15.43 4.61
CA GLU A 92 -9.53 14.54 4.85
C GLU A 92 -9.39 13.76 6.16
N THR A 93 -8.18 13.29 6.50
CA THR A 93 -7.93 12.41 7.66
C THR A 93 -6.85 12.94 8.61
N ALA A 94 -5.61 12.50 8.43
CA ALA A 94 -4.42 13.02 9.10
C ALA A 94 -3.25 12.95 8.13
N HIS A 95 -2.30 13.87 8.26
CA HIS A 95 -1.15 13.94 7.38
C HIS A 95 0.07 14.49 8.09
N TYR A 96 1.17 13.74 8.05
CA TYR A 96 2.49 14.22 8.42
C TYR A 96 3.18 14.93 7.24
N ASP A 97 3.38 16.24 7.38
CA ASP A 97 4.16 17.04 6.46
C ASP A 97 5.63 17.09 6.90
N ARG A 98 6.50 16.49 6.07
CA ARG A 98 7.95 16.48 6.29
C ARG A 98 8.58 17.87 6.15
N THR A 99 8.05 18.70 5.25
CA THR A 99 8.62 20.02 4.92
C THR A 99 8.20 21.08 5.91
N GLY A 100 6.93 21.10 6.30
CA GLY A 100 6.40 22.01 7.31
C GLY A 100 6.72 21.64 8.75
N ALA A 101 7.23 20.43 9.01
CA ALA A 101 7.40 19.87 10.37
C ALA A 101 6.08 19.90 11.18
N LEU A 102 4.99 19.49 10.53
CA LEU A 102 3.65 19.54 11.08
C LEU A 102 2.96 18.19 10.95
N ILE A 103 2.21 17.81 11.97
CA ILE A 103 1.23 16.74 11.89
C ILE A 103 -0.15 17.39 11.88
N LEU A 104 -0.84 17.27 10.76
CA LEU A 104 -2.16 17.82 10.55
C LEU A 104 -3.21 16.76 10.86
N ILE A 105 -4.25 17.13 11.60
CA ILE A 105 -5.40 16.24 11.91
C ILE A 105 -6.70 16.96 11.52
N ASN A 106 -7.63 16.25 10.88
CA ASN A 106 -8.94 16.82 10.56
C ASN A 106 -9.81 16.94 11.84
N PRO A 107 -10.26 18.15 12.21
CA PRO A 107 -11.09 18.34 13.40
C PRO A 107 -12.50 17.73 13.29
N ASN A 108 -12.99 17.44 12.08
CA ASN A 108 -14.35 16.94 11.84
C ASN A 108 -14.50 15.44 12.11
N ILE A 109 -13.41 14.74 12.41
CA ILE A 109 -13.39 13.30 12.68
C ILE A 109 -13.73 13.05 14.15
N ASN A 110 -14.31 11.87 14.46
CA ASN A 110 -14.56 11.46 15.84
C ASN A 110 -13.26 11.49 16.67
N LYS A 111 -13.32 11.99 17.91
CA LYS A 111 -12.19 12.06 18.85
C LYS A 111 -11.40 10.75 18.94
N VAL A 112 -12.09 9.61 18.96
CA VAL A 112 -11.45 8.28 19.00
C VAL A 112 -10.61 8.01 17.76
N ASP A 113 -11.17 8.32 16.58
CA ASP A 113 -10.47 8.15 15.30
C ASP A 113 -9.33 9.19 15.18
N GLN A 114 -9.46 10.39 15.77
CA GLN A 114 -8.37 11.37 15.85
C GLN A 114 -7.17 10.82 16.66
N VAL A 115 -7.40 10.13 17.78
CA VAL A 115 -6.32 9.50 18.58
C VAL A 115 -5.57 8.45 17.76
N LEU A 116 -6.32 7.59 17.05
CA LEU A 116 -5.76 6.54 16.19
C LEU A 116 -4.93 7.13 15.04
N LEU A 117 -5.49 8.13 14.33
CA LEU A 117 -4.82 8.80 13.21
C LEU A 117 -3.63 9.64 13.67
N ALA A 118 -3.71 10.31 14.82
CA ALA A 118 -2.59 11.02 15.41
C ALA A 118 -1.44 10.06 15.72
N THR A 119 -1.74 8.90 16.31
CA THR A 119 -0.76 7.85 16.59
C THR A 119 -0.11 7.35 15.30
N GLN A 120 -0.90 7.16 14.25
CA GLN A 120 -0.40 6.74 12.94
C GLN A 120 0.62 7.75 12.39
N GLU A 121 0.30 9.04 12.39
CA GLU A 121 1.18 10.06 11.84
C GLU A 121 2.39 10.35 12.74
N LEU A 122 2.26 10.21 14.06
CA LEU A 122 3.38 10.19 15.00
C LEU A 122 4.35 9.02 14.71
N ARG A 123 3.81 7.83 14.42
CA ARG A 123 4.65 6.70 13.99
C ARG A 123 5.29 6.96 12.64
N ARG A 124 4.59 7.60 11.69
CA ARG A 124 5.16 7.96 10.40
C ARG A 124 6.33 8.95 10.54
N HIS A 125 6.18 9.91 11.45
CA HIS A 125 7.28 10.78 11.82
C HIS A 125 8.48 9.99 12.40
N TRP A 126 8.23 9.04 13.30
CA TRP A 126 9.28 8.17 13.83
C TRP A 126 10.01 7.39 12.73
N GLN A 127 9.27 6.76 11.79
CA GLN A 127 9.84 6.07 10.63
C GLN A 127 10.74 7.00 9.80
N HIS A 128 10.37 8.28 9.66
CA HIS A 128 11.19 9.27 8.97
C HIS A 128 12.52 9.52 9.67
N ARG A 129 12.52 9.63 11.00
CA ARG A 129 13.75 9.85 11.78
C ARG A 129 14.67 8.64 11.78
N GLN A 130 14.12 7.43 11.74
CA GLN A 130 14.92 6.20 11.61
C GLN A 130 15.41 5.93 10.18
N GLY A 131 15.16 6.84 9.23
CA GLY A 131 15.52 6.64 7.81
C GLY A 131 14.72 5.54 7.12
N ALA A 132 13.68 5.00 7.78
CA ALA A 132 12.86 3.91 7.26
C ALA A 132 11.71 4.39 6.36
N LEU A 133 11.37 5.69 6.41
CA LEU A 133 10.33 6.30 5.58
C LEU A 133 10.86 6.75 4.21
N ILE A 134 11.12 5.77 3.35
CA ILE A 134 11.57 5.95 1.97
C ILE A 134 10.37 5.96 1.03
N ASN A 135 10.43 6.72 -0.07
CA ASN A 135 9.43 6.66 -1.12
C ASN A 135 9.51 5.28 -1.83
N PRO A 136 8.45 4.46 -1.80
CA PRO A 136 8.48 3.14 -2.43
C PRO A 136 8.77 3.17 -3.94
N LEU A 137 8.40 4.25 -4.63
CA LEU A 137 8.61 4.40 -6.08
C LEU A 137 10.09 4.51 -6.48
N MET A 138 11.01 4.61 -5.53
CA MET A 138 12.46 4.60 -5.79
C MET A 138 13.02 3.18 -6.02
N PHE A 139 12.23 2.13 -5.76
CA PHE A 139 12.67 0.74 -5.84
C PHE A 139 12.08 0.02 -7.05
N HIS A 140 12.69 -1.10 -7.44
CA HIS A 140 12.12 -2.02 -8.42
C HIS A 140 10.66 -2.36 -8.05
N PRO A 141 9.74 -2.51 -9.03
CA PRO A 141 8.31 -2.64 -8.74
C PRO A 141 7.93 -3.70 -7.69
N ASP A 142 8.56 -4.89 -7.69
CA ASP A 142 8.31 -5.92 -6.65
C ASP A 142 8.74 -5.45 -5.25
N ASN A 143 9.90 -4.82 -5.18
CA ASN A 143 10.53 -4.30 -3.98
C ASN A 143 9.73 -3.12 -3.40
N ALA A 144 9.25 -2.24 -4.28
CA ALA A 144 8.38 -1.13 -3.94
C ALA A 144 7.08 -1.59 -3.28
N VAL A 145 6.47 -2.68 -3.78
CA VAL A 145 5.27 -3.26 -3.18
C VAL A 145 5.55 -3.74 -1.75
N LEU A 146 6.64 -4.50 -1.55
CA LEU A 146 7.00 -4.99 -0.21
C LEU A 146 7.24 -3.85 0.78
N ILE A 147 8.03 -2.83 0.39
CA ILE A 147 8.36 -1.70 1.27
C ILE A 147 7.11 -0.90 1.63
N ASN A 148 6.24 -0.61 0.65
CA ASN A 148 5.00 0.10 0.90
C ASN A 148 4.10 -0.67 1.89
N ARG A 149 3.95 -1.99 1.68
CA ARG A 149 3.22 -2.86 2.61
C ARG A 149 3.82 -2.84 4.01
N ALA A 150 5.14 -3.02 4.13
CA ALA A 150 5.83 -3.05 5.41
C ALA A 150 5.71 -1.73 6.17
N GLN A 151 5.87 -0.59 5.49
CA GLN A 151 5.70 0.74 6.08
C GLN A 151 4.27 0.91 6.63
N ILE A 152 3.25 0.53 5.86
CA ILE A 152 1.84 0.68 6.29
C ILE A 152 1.51 -0.30 7.42
N ALA A 153 2.00 -1.54 7.37
CA ALA A 153 1.80 -2.54 8.41
C ALA A 153 2.38 -2.05 9.76
N ASP A 154 3.59 -1.50 9.77
CA ASP A 154 4.21 -0.94 10.98
C ASP A 154 3.39 0.22 11.60
N LEU A 155 2.77 1.06 10.77
CA LEU A 155 1.86 2.09 11.26
C LEU A 155 0.67 1.47 12.02
N MET A 156 0.06 0.42 11.47
CA MET A 156 -1.06 -0.28 12.11
C MET A 156 -0.64 -0.97 13.41
N VAL A 157 0.55 -1.56 13.45
CA VAL A 157 1.14 -2.15 14.67
C VAL A 157 1.20 -1.12 15.78
N SER A 158 1.69 0.09 15.47
CA SER A 158 1.77 1.18 16.47
C SER A 158 0.40 1.65 16.94
N MET A 159 -0.57 1.78 16.03
CA MET A 159 -1.95 2.14 16.40
C MET A 159 -2.58 1.13 17.36
N ILE A 160 -2.44 -0.17 17.07
CA ILE A 160 -3.02 -1.24 17.90
C ILE A 160 -2.33 -1.29 19.26
N ARG A 161 -1.01 -1.14 19.30
CA ARG A 161 -0.27 -1.13 20.55
C ARG A 161 -0.65 0.08 21.43
N VAL A 162 -0.78 1.28 20.88
CA VAL A 162 -1.26 2.45 21.64
C VAL A 162 -2.68 2.21 22.14
N ALA A 163 -3.59 1.73 21.30
CA ALA A 163 -4.96 1.45 21.71
C ALA A 163 -5.04 0.42 22.85
N TRP A 164 -4.17 -0.59 22.83
CA TRP A 164 -4.05 -1.56 23.92
C TRP A 164 -3.52 -0.91 25.22
N GLU A 165 -2.50 -0.06 25.12
CA GLU A 165 -1.98 0.66 26.29
C GLU A 165 -3.04 1.61 26.89
N LEU A 166 -3.83 2.29 26.05
CA LEU A 166 -4.94 3.13 26.50
C LEU A 166 -6.07 2.32 27.16
N GLN A 167 -6.36 1.12 26.64
CA GLN A 167 -7.30 0.22 27.28
C GLN A 167 -6.85 -0.16 28.71
N LEU A 168 -5.54 -0.33 28.91
CA LEU A 168 -4.95 -0.62 30.21
C LEU A 168 -4.90 0.61 31.14
N SER A 169 -4.85 1.84 30.60
CA SER A 169 -4.92 3.09 31.39
C SER A 169 -6.35 3.43 31.85
N GLY A 170 -7.36 2.89 31.17
CA GLY A 170 -8.77 3.08 31.51
C GLY A 170 -9.61 3.63 30.36
N GLU A 171 -8.98 4.16 29.31
CA GLU A 171 -9.64 4.72 28.13
C GLU A 171 -9.95 3.60 27.10
N LYS A 172 -11.06 2.90 27.33
CA LYS A 172 -11.45 1.73 26.53
C LYS A 172 -12.03 2.07 25.15
N SER A 173 -12.48 3.31 24.95
CA SER A 173 -13.20 3.73 23.74
C SER A 173 -12.40 3.48 22.46
N VAL A 174 -11.08 3.67 22.53
CA VAL A 174 -10.15 3.48 21.41
C VAL A 174 -10.02 2.02 21.02
N TRP A 175 -9.93 1.12 22.01
CA TRP A 175 -9.87 -0.31 21.75
C TRP A 175 -11.19 -0.87 21.24
N GLU A 176 -12.32 -0.47 21.84
CA GLU A 176 -13.66 -0.85 21.38
C GLU A 176 -13.90 -0.41 19.93
N ARG A 177 -13.38 0.75 19.53
CA ARG A 177 -13.42 1.21 18.14
C ARG A 177 -12.65 0.27 17.20
N ILE A 178 -11.46 -0.21 17.59
CA ILE A 178 -10.68 -1.16 16.80
C ILE A 178 -11.43 -2.50 16.66
N GLU A 179 -11.98 -3.03 17.75
CA GLU A 179 -12.73 -4.30 17.75
C GLU A 179 -13.98 -4.27 16.86
N ASN A 180 -14.61 -3.09 16.73
CA ASN A 180 -15.79 -2.87 15.90
C ASN A 180 -15.45 -2.35 14.49
N SER A 181 -14.17 -2.23 14.14
CA SER A 181 -13.71 -1.76 12.84
C SER A 181 -13.28 -2.91 11.95
N SER A 182 -12.88 -2.57 10.71
CA SER A 182 -12.22 -3.54 9.85
C SER A 182 -10.94 -4.10 10.47
N MET A 183 -10.27 -3.41 11.42
CA MET A 183 -9.00 -3.80 12.07
C MET A 183 -9.15 -4.79 13.23
N ALA A 184 -10.34 -5.35 13.43
CA ALA A 184 -10.62 -6.26 14.54
C ALA A 184 -9.78 -7.56 14.52
N ASP A 185 -9.43 -8.05 13.33
CA ASP A 185 -8.50 -9.18 13.14
C ASP A 185 -7.13 -8.89 13.74
N LEU A 186 -6.60 -7.69 13.51
CA LEU A 186 -5.30 -7.25 14.02
C LEU A 186 -5.34 -7.03 15.54
N GLY A 187 -6.39 -6.39 16.04
CA GLY A 187 -6.61 -6.22 17.48
C GLY A 187 -6.68 -7.57 18.20
N ARG A 188 -7.41 -8.54 17.63
CA ARG A 188 -7.47 -9.91 18.17
C ARG A 188 -6.12 -10.62 18.12
N ALA A 189 -5.32 -10.42 17.08
CA ALA A 189 -3.97 -11.00 17.01
C ALA A 189 -3.07 -10.47 18.13
N PHE A 190 -3.07 -9.16 18.35
CA PHE A 190 -2.33 -8.53 19.44
C PHE A 190 -2.80 -9.05 20.81
N ALA A 191 -4.11 -9.01 21.03
CA ALA A 191 -4.71 -9.40 22.31
C ALA A 191 -4.41 -10.86 22.66
N ARG A 192 -4.47 -11.78 21.67
CA ARG A 192 -4.13 -13.20 21.90
C ARG A 192 -2.72 -13.35 22.47
N GLU A 193 -1.73 -12.73 21.84
CA GLU A 193 -0.33 -12.83 22.31
C GLU A 193 -0.13 -12.11 23.65
N ALA A 194 -0.71 -10.92 23.81
CA ALA A 194 -0.62 -10.13 25.03
C ALA A 194 -1.27 -10.83 26.23
N PHE A 195 -2.37 -11.57 26.03
CA PHE A 195 -3.02 -12.36 27.08
C PHE A 195 -2.28 -13.66 27.41
N LEU A 196 -1.62 -14.28 26.43
CA LEU A 196 -0.84 -15.50 26.67
C LEU A 196 0.41 -15.21 27.51
N ASP A 197 1.13 -14.13 27.22
CA ASP A 197 2.24 -13.64 28.04
C ASP A 197 2.38 -12.11 27.90
N PHE A 198 2.18 -11.37 28.99
CA PHE A 198 2.32 -9.91 29.00
C PHE A 198 3.72 -9.40 28.62
N ARG A 199 4.75 -10.25 28.72
CA ARG A 199 6.11 -9.90 28.28
C ARG A 199 6.20 -9.75 26.76
N THR A 200 5.24 -10.32 26.01
CA THR A 200 5.17 -10.25 24.54
C THR A 200 5.05 -8.82 24.01
N ILE A 201 4.50 -7.91 24.83
CA ILE A 201 4.37 -6.49 24.51
C ILE A 201 5.75 -5.82 24.41
N ASN A 202 6.68 -6.19 25.29
CA ASN A 202 8.02 -5.60 25.36
C ASN A 202 9.05 -6.37 24.52
N ASN A 203 8.87 -7.67 24.33
CA ASN A 203 9.78 -8.48 23.50
C ASN A 203 9.49 -8.36 21.99
N GLY A 204 8.37 -7.72 21.61
CA GLY A 204 7.99 -7.50 20.22
C GLY A 204 7.12 -8.59 19.59
N GLN A 205 6.91 -9.74 20.24
CA GLN A 205 6.16 -10.86 19.66
C GLN A 205 4.70 -10.50 19.35
N ALA A 206 4.03 -9.76 20.24
CA ALA A 206 2.66 -9.30 19.98
C ALA A 206 2.60 -8.33 18.79
N ALA A 207 3.63 -7.48 18.62
CA ALA A 207 3.75 -6.57 17.50
C ALA A 207 4.03 -7.31 16.18
N ALA A 208 4.90 -8.32 16.21
CA ALA A 208 5.18 -9.19 15.06
C ALA A 208 3.92 -9.96 14.62
N ALA A 209 3.14 -10.50 15.56
CA ALA A 209 1.89 -11.20 15.23
C ALA A 209 0.85 -10.28 14.55
N VAL A 210 0.80 -9.00 14.95
CA VAL A 210 -0.04 -7.99 14.27
C VAL A 210 0.48 -7.70 12.87
N PHE A 211 1.78 -7.53 12.73
CA PHE A 211 2.43 -7.31 11.44
C PHE A 211 2.11 -8.45 10.46
N GLU A 212 2.32 -9.70 10.87
CA GLU A 212 1.98 -10.89 10.08
C GLU A 212 0.48 -10.94 9.74
N SER A 213 -0.39 -10.68 10.72
CA SER A 213 -1.85 -10.68 10.50
C SER A 213 -2.28 -9.62 9.48
N TRP A 214 -1.57 -8.48 9.42
CA TRP A 214 -1.81 -7.46 8.41
C TRP A 214 -1.50 -7.97 7.01
N PHE A 215 -0.38 -8.67 6.82
CA PHE A 215 -0.02 -9.27 5.54
C PHE A 215 -0.99 -10.36 5.10
N LEU A 216 -1.58 -11.11 6.03
CA LEU A 216 -2.59 -12.11 5.68
C LEU A 216 -3.94 -11.50 5.25
N SER A 217 -4.19 -10.25 5.62
CA SER A 217 -5.46 -9.57 5.35
C SER A 217 -5.65 -9.09 3.91
N GLU A 218 -6.90 -8.83 3.52
CA GLU A 218 -7.25 -8.27 2.21
C GLU A 218 -6.73 -6.84 1.99
N ARG A 219 -6.26 -6.15 3.04
CA ARG A 219 -5.75 -4.77 2.96
C ARG A 219 -4.57 -4.63 2.01
N CYS A 220 -3.75 -5.68 1.90
CA CYS A 220 -2.66 -5.75 0.93
C CYS A 220 -3.16 -5.43 -0.48
N ARG A 221 -4.29 -6.01 -0.89
CA ARG A 221 -4.88 -5.81 -2.22
C ARG A 221 -5.16 -4.33 -2.52
N THR A 222 -5.74 -3.63 -1.56
CA THR A 222 -6.08 -2.20 -1.70
C THR A 222 -4.82 -1.35 -1.76
N GLN A 223 -3.82 -1.65 -0.93
CA GLN A 223 -2.56 -0.89 -0.91
C GLN A 223 -1.72 -1.13 -2.16
N ASP A 224 -1.66 -2.37 -2.65
CA ASP A 224 -1.02 -2.71 -3.91
C ASP A 224 -1.65 -1.96 -5.07
N LYS A 225 -2.99 -1.94 -5.13
CA LYS A 225 -3.73 -1.22 -6.18
C LYS A 225 -3.39 0.27 -6.16
N ASN A 226 -3.36 0.88 -4.98
CA ASN A 226 -3.03 2.30 -4.84
C ASN A 226 -1.59 2.59 -5.30
N LEU A 227 -0.63 1.77 -4.90
CA LEU A 227 0.76 1.93 -5.29
C LEU A 227 0.96 1.70 -6.80
N ILE A 228 0.37 0.64 -7.36
CA ILE A 228 0.45 0.33 -8.79
C ILE A 228 -0.16 1.46 -9.62
N ASN A 229 -1.29 2.04 -9.18
CA ASN A 229 -1.87 3.19 -9.85
C ASN A 229 -0.94 4.42 -9.78
N GLN A 230 -0.23 4.63 -8.67
CA GLN A 230 0.78 5.69 -8.55
C GLN A 230 1.95 5.46 -9.50
N MET A 231 2.45 4.21 -9.60
CA MET A 231 3.47 3.82 -10.56
C MET A 231 3.01 4.14 -12.00
N LEU A 232 1.81 3.72 -12.39
CA LEU A 232 1.26 3.98 -13.72
C LEU A 232 1.02 5.46 -14.02
N ALA A 233 0.72 6.26 -13.00
CA ALA A 233 0.47 7.70 -13.15
C ALA A 233 1.76 8.54 -13.27
N ASP A 234 2.91 8.02 -12.85
CA ASP A 234 4.17 8.74 -12.93
C ASP A 234 4.71 8.75 -14.37
N TYR A 235 4.36 9.80 -15.10
CA TYR A 235 4.65 9.95 -16.53
C TYR A 235 6.13 10.27 -16.84
N LYS A 236 6.95 10.63 -15.83
CA LYS A 236 8.32 11.13 -16.07
C LYS A 236 9.34 10.06 -16.40
N GLY A 237 8.93 8.81 -16.53
CA GLY A 237 9.85 7.71 -16.79
C GLY A 237 10.62 7.39 -15.52
N TYR A 238 10.58 6.13 -15.15
CA TYR A 238 11.28 5.63 -13.99
C TYR A 238 12.80 5.75 -14.21
N VAL A 239 13.39 6.86 -13.79
CA VAL A 239 14.85 6.93 -13.64
C VAL A 239 15.16 6.25 -12.31
N PHE A 240 15.12 4.91 -12.31
CA PHE A 240 15.66 4.10 -11.22
C PHE A 240 17.20 4.21 -11.32
N ASP A 241 17.76 5.35 -10.92
CA ASP A 241 19.20 5.65 -11.09
C ASP A 241 20.10 4.84 -10.14
N LEU A 242 19.58 3.78 -9.53
CA LEU A 242 20.24 3.03 -8.49
C LEU A 242 20.03 1.54 -8.74
N SER A 243 20.89 0.96 -9.58
CA SER A 243 21.26 -0.46 -9.46
C SER A 243 21.70 -0.81 -8.02
N GLU A 244 22.08 0.18 -7.21
CA GLU A 244 22.28 0.09 -5.76
C GLU A 244 20.98 0.01 -4.93
N ALA A 245 19.86 0.57 -5.38
CA ALA A 245 18.58 0.57 -4.63
C ALA A 245 17.92 -0.81 -4.63
N GLU A 246 18.13 -1.59 -5.69
CA GLU A 246 17.73 -3.00 -5.77
C GLU A 246 18.52 -3.88 -4.80
N GLN A 247 19.79 -3.55 -4.55
CA GLN A 247 20.62 -4.19 -3.52
C GLN A 247 20.32 -3.68 -2.10
N ASN A 248 19.54 -2.59 -1.97
CA ASN A 248 19.26 -1.90 -0.70
C ASN A 248 17.83 -2.13 -0.14
N ILE A 249 17.07 -3.14 -0.59
CA ILE A 249 16.22 -3.83 0.40
C ILE A 249 17.17 -4.61 1.29
N THR A 250 17.78 -3.89 2.21
CA THR A 250 18.58 -4.52 3.24
C THR A 250 17.63 -5.00 4.33
N PRO A 251 17.88 -6.16 4.95
CA PRO A 251 17.29 -6.52 6.23
C PRO A 251 17.35 -5.37 7.25
N ASN A 252 18.32 -4.46 7.11
CA ASN A 252 18.44 -3.22 7.88
C ASN A 252 17.24 -2.27 7.74
N LEU A 253 16.64 -2.12 6.55
CA LEU A 253 15.47 -1.26 6.37
C LEU A 253 14.25 -1.84 7.10
N ILE A 254 14.01 -3.14 6.95
CA ILE A 254 12.91 -3.84 7.63
C ILE A 254 13.15 -3.85 9.14
N ALA A 255 14.40 -4.06 9.57
CA ALA A 255 14.78 -3.92 10.98
C ALA A 255 14.53 -2.49 11.47
N ALA A 256 14.93 -1.45 10.74
CA ALA A 256 14.69 -0.05 11.13
C ALA A 256 13.19 0.27 11.29
N LEU A 257 12.32 -0.34 10.48
CA LEU A 257 10.86 -0.25 10.67
C LEU A 257 10.41 -0.90 11.98
N GLY A 258 11.06 -1.97 12.43
CA GLY A 258 10.73 -2.66 13.67
C GLY A 258 11.21 -1.96 14.94
N GLU A 259 11.95 -0.86 14.82
CA GLU A 259 12.51 -0.15 15.96
C GLU A 259 11.42 0.61 16.72
N MET A 260 11.39 0.41 18.04
CA MET A 260 10.43 1.02 18.97
C MET A 260 11.19 1.86 20.00
N PRO A 261 10.57 2.94 20.54
CA PRO A 261 11.21 3.76 21.59
C PRO A 261 11.63 2.95 22.82
N PHE A 262 10.96 1.82 23.08
CA PHE A 262 11.31 0.88 24.12
C PHE A 262 10.90 -0.54 23.74
N GLY A 263 11.60 -1.50 24.35
CA GLY A 263 11.45 -2.92 24.04
C GLY A 263 12.46 -3.39 23.01
N LYS A 264 12.30 -4.63 22.58
CA LYS A 264 13.11 -5.18 21.48
C LYS A 264 12.55 -4.75 20.14
N ASN A 265 13.43 -4.68 19.15
CA ASN A 265 13.04 -4.51 17.77
C ASN A 265 12.26 -5.74 17.31
N TYR A 266 11.00 -5.55 16.91
CA TYR A 266 10.09 -6.65 16.65
C TYR A 266 10.22 -7.23 15.23
N LEU A 267 10.97 -6.60 14.34
CA LEU A 267 11.22 -7.09 12.97
C LEU A 267 12.67 -7.54 12.75
N ALA A 268 13.62 -7.16 13.62
CA ALA A 268 15.04 -7.46 13.43
C ALA A 268 15.34 -8.96 13.25
N GLU A 269 14.69 -9.83 14.03
CA GLU A 269 14.88 -11.29 13.94
C GLU A 269 14.14 -11.92 12.74
N HIS A 270 13.16 -11.22 12.18
CA HIS A 270 12.29 -11.71 11.11
C HIS A 270 12.59 -11.08 9.74
N ALA A 271 13.52 -10.10 9.67
CA ALA A 271 13.77 -9.31 8.47
C ALA A 271 14.16 -10.15 7.24
N VAL A 272 15.00 -11.17 7.43
CA VAL A 272 15.41 -12.08 6.35
C VAL A 272 14.22 -12.94 5.90
N THR A 273 13.46 -13.50 6.85
CA THR A 273 12.27 -14.30 6.56
C THR A 273 11.23 -13.51 5.78
N ILE A 274 11.01 -12.24 6.12
CA ILE A 274 10.05 -11.36 5.43
C ILE A 274 10.46 -11.13 3.96
N MET A 275 11.76 -11.14 3.66
CA MET A 275 12.25 -10.98 2.29
C MET A 275 12.17 -12.26 1.45
N GLU A 276 12.25 -13.43 2.10
CA GLU A 276 12.31 -14.72 1.42
C GLU A 276 10.93 -15.39 1.30
N ASP A 277 9.99 -15.09 2.20
CA ASP A 277 8.69 -15.74 2.24
C ASP A 277 7.67 -15.06 1.31
N ALA A 278 7.12 -15.86 0.40
CA ALA A 278 6.09 -15.51 -0.57
C ALA A 278 4.85 -14.88 0.06
N ILE A 279 4.54 -15.17 1.33
CA ILE A 279 3.43 -14.54 2.05
C ILE A 279 3.57 -13.01 2.10
N PHE A 280 4.81 -12.50 2.18
CA PHE A 280 5.09 -11.08 2.25
C PHE A 280 5.37 -10.47 0.87
N THR A 281 6.09 -11.19 0.01
CA THR A 281 6.56 -10.67 -1.28
C THR A 281 5.53 -10.77 -2.40
N ASP A 282 4.69 -11.80 -2.42
CA ASP A 282 3.85 -12.05 -3.59
C ASP A 282 2.63 -11.12 -3.66
N VAL A 283 2.29 -10.74 -4.89
CA VAL A 283 1.03 -10.04 -5.20
C VAL A 283 -0.05 -11.08 -5.49
N ARG A 284 -0.85 -11.39 -4.47
CA ARG A 284 -1.88 -12.44 -4.52
C ARG A 284 -3.08 -12.11 -5.42
N ASP A 285 -3.39 -10.81 -5.60
CA ASP A 285 -4.48 -10.40 -6.48
C ASP A 285 -4.04 -10.45 -7.95
N ARG A 286 -4.76 -11.23 -8.76
CA ARG A 286 -4.43 -11.47 -10.16
C ARG A 286 -4.40 -10.19 -11.00
N SER A 287 -5.30 -9.24 -10.74
CA SER A 287 -5.35 -7.99 -11.50
C SER A 287 -4.14 -7.12 -11.19
N ASN A 288 -3.83 -6.94 -9.90
CA ASN A 288 -2.65 -6.22 -9.46
C ASN A 288 -1.36 -6.88 -9.98
N ALA A 289 -1.27 -8.22 -9.94
CA ALA A 289 -0.12 -8.95 -10.47
C ALA A 289 0.07 -8.74 -11.99
N ASN A 290 -1.02 -8.69 -12.77
CA ASN A 290 -0.95 -8.42 -14.20
C ASN A 290 -0.46 -6.99 -14.49
N PHE A 291 -0.95 -5.99 -13.75
CA PHE A 291 -0.48 -4.60 -13.93
C PHE A 291 0.97 -4.44 -13.49
N LEU A 292 1.38 -5.09 -12.41
CA LEU A 292 2.77 -5.10 -11.98
C LEU A 292 3.67 -5.77 -13.03
N TRP A 293 3.22 -6.88 -13.61
CA TRP A 293 3.91 -7.53 -14.74
C TRP A 293 4.03 -6.59 -15.94
N PHE A 294 2.96 -5.85 -16.28
CA PHE A 294 3.01 -4.87 -17.36
C PHE A 294 4.04 -3.77 -17.09
N ILE A 295 4.10 -3.21 -15.88
CA ILE A 295 5.11 -2.21 -15.48
C ILE A 295 6.52 -2.80 -15.62
N LYS A 296 6.74 -4.02 -15.12
CA LYS A 296 8.04 -4.70 -15.22
C LYS A 296 8.44 -4.98 -16.66
N PHE A 297 7.50 -5.42 -17.48
CA PHE A 297 7.71 -5.68 -18.91
C PHE A 297 8.07 -4.40 -19.65
N GLU A 298 7.31 -3.32 -19.43
CA GLU A 298 7.53 -2.04 -20.07
C GLU A 298 8.91 -1.45 -19.72
N ARG A 299 9.34 -1.61 -18.46
CA ARG A 299 10.73 -1.31 -18.04
C ARG A 299 11.76 -2.16 -18.77
N SER A 300 11.65 -3.48 -18.71
CA SER A 300 12.61 -4.38 -19.37
C SER A 300 12.72 -4.12 -20.87
N PHE A 301 11.60 -3.71 -21.50
CA PHE A 301 11.57 -3.32 -22.89
C PHE A 301 12.33 -2.01 -23.15
N ARG A 302 12.11 -0.96 -22.35
CA ARG A 302 12.84 0.31 -22.44
C ARG A 302 14.34 0.15 -22.17
N ASP A 303 14.71 -0.63 -21.15
CA ASP A 303 16.10 -0.90 -20.80
C ASP A 303 16.81 -1.60 -21.98
N SER A 304 16.15 -2.57 -22.61
CA SER A 304 16.65 -3.26 -23.81
C SER A 304 16.74 -2.32 -25.02
N GLU A 305 15.77 -1.43 -25.22
CA GLU A 305 15.80 -0.43 -26.31
C GLU A 305 16.96 0.55 -26.13
N GLN A 306 17.21 1.01 -24.90
CA GLN A 306 18.32 1.89 -24.57
C GLN A 306 19.68 1.19 -24.73
N GLU A 307 19.80 -0.08 -24.34
CA GLU A 307 21.01 -0.88 -24.56
C GLU A 307 21.29 -1.07 -26.06
N LEU A 308 20.25 -1.29 -26.88
CA LEU A 308 20.38 -1.37 -28.33
C LEU A 308 20.80 -0.04 -28.97
N GLN A 309 20.27 1.09 -28.48
CA GLN A 309 20.66 2.42 -28.95
C GLN A 309 22.11 2.76 -28.57
N THR A 310 22.50 2.53 -27.32
CA THR A 310 23.87 2.79 -26.83
C THR A 310 24.92 1.85 -27.44
N SER A 311 24.57 0.58 -27.67
CA SER A 311 25.46 -0.36 -28.37
C SER A 311 25.62 -0.03 -29.86
N SER A 312 24.57 0.50 -30.51
CA SER A 312 24.65 0.93 -31.91
C SER A 312 25.55 2.17 -32.10
N ASP A 313 25.59 3.08 -31.11
CA ASP A 313 26.45 4.26 -31.11
C ASP A 313 27.94 3.92 -30.93
N LEU A 314 28.28 2.81 -30.25
CA LEU A 314 29.66 2.33 -30.10
C LEU A 314 30.21 1.67 -31.38
N THR A 315 29.34 1.14 -32.25
CA THR A 315 29.74 0.59 -33.56
C THR A 315 29.86 1.63 -34.69
N ALA A 316 29.34 2.84 -34.52
CA ALA A 316 29.38 3.89 -35.55
C ALA A 316 30.62 4.79 -35.50
N GLY A 317 31.48 4.66 -34.47
CA GLY A 317 32.63 5.54 -34.23
C GLY A 317 34.03 5.01 -34.61
N GLY A 318 34.12 3.87 -35.30
CA GLY A 318 35.39 3.13 -35.46
C GLY A 318 35.87 2.94 -36.90
N ALA A 319 35.80 3.95 -37.78
CA ALA A 319 36.32 3.83 -39.15
C ALA A 319 37.11 5.07 -39.60
N ARG A 320 38.24 5.36 -38.95
CA ARG A 320 39.36 6.11 -39.56
C ARG A 320 40.72 5.61 -39.05
N SER A 321 41.24 4.58 -39.71
CA SER A 321 42.67 4.27 -39.70
C SER A 321 43.33 4.91 -40.92
N PRO A 322 44.46 5.64 -40.80
CA PRO A 322 45.38 5.80 -41.91
C PRO A 322 46.44 4.69 -41.85
N ALA A 323 46.59 4.00 -42.97
CA ALA A 323 47.57 2.94 -43.21
C ALA A 323 49.02 3.45 -43.20
N GLN A 324 49.99 2.63 -42.72
CA GLN A 324 51.03 2.01 -43.56
C GLN A 324 52.14 1.25 -42.79
N ASN A 325 52.47 0.08 -43.36
CA ASN A 325 53.80 -0.56 -43.51
C ASN A 325 54.52 -1.20 -42.31
N GLN A 326 54.59 -2.54 -42.33
CA GLN A 326 55.80 -3.39 -42.52
C GLN A 326 55.33 -4.88 -42.57
N ARG A 327 55.39 -5.57 -43.72
CA ARG A 327 56.37 -6.65 -44.10
C ARG A 327 56.68 -7.61 -42.91
N SER A 328 56.55 -8.95 -42.98
CA SER A 328 56.92 -9.91 -44.05
C SER A 328 56.66 -11.38 -43.61
N GLY A 329 56.40 -12.29 -44.58
CA GLY A 329 56.61 -13.77 -44.60
C GLY A 329 55.59 -14.63 -43.81
N ASP A 330 55.05 -15.78 -44.23
CA ASP A 330 55.26 -16.80 -45.28
C ASP A 330 53.87 -17.50 -45.50
N ARG A 331 53.37 -17.75 -46.72
CA ARG A 331 53.33 -19.05 -47.46
C ARG A 331 52.92 -20.27 -46.60
N ASP A 332 51.83 -21.01 -46.88
CA ASP A 332 51.53 -21.74 -48.13
C ASP A 332 50.02 -21.88 -48.47
N ASP A 333 49.73 -21.70 -49.77
CA ASP A 333 48.84 -22.40 -50.73
C ASP A 333 47.89 -23.54 -50.26
N ALA A 334 46.73 -23.84 -50.86
CA ALA A 334 45.89 -23.27 -51.94
C ALA A 334 44.64 -24.18 -52.12
N PHE A 335 43.73 -23.76 -53.04
CA PHE A 335 42.64 -24.48 -53.74
C PHE A 335 41.22 -24.48 -53.11
N PHE A 336 40.13 -24.02 -53.74
CA PHE A 336 39.86 -23.42 -55.07
C PHE A 336 38.39 -22.88 -55.08
N SER A 337 38.12 -21.74 -55.75
CA SER A 337 36.95 -21.41 -56.63
C SER A 337 35.50 -21.61 -56.10
N ALA A 338 34.48 -20.76 -56.27
CA ALA A 338 34.21 -19.56 -57.06
C ALA A 338 32.90 -18.88 -56.56
N MET A 339 32.79 -17.57 -56.81
CA MET A 339 31.53 -16.80 -56.82
C MET A 339 30.73 -17.09 -58.11
N PRO A 340 29.40 -16.87 -58.15
CA PRO A 340 28.91 -15.57 -58.63
C PRO A 340 27.64 -15.01 -57.95
N THR A 341 27.68 -13.70 -57.71
CA THR A 341 26.62 -12.67 -57.82
C THR A 341 25.13 -13.03 -57.61
N GLY A 342 24.47 -12.27 -56.72
CA GLY A 342 23.18 -11.63 -57.05
C GLY A 342 22.07 -11.67 -55.99
N GLN A 343 21.69 -10.46 -55.56
CA GLN A 343 20.34 -9.98 -55.22
C GLN A 343 19.75 -10.16 -53.80
N TYR A 344 19.30 -9.01 -53.29
CA TYR A 344 18.46 -8.74 -52.14
C TYR A 344 17.16 -9.55 -52.13
N THR A 345 16.77 -10.10 -50.98
CA THR A 345 15.38 -10.08 -50.45
C THR A 345 15.32 -10.51 -48.98
N GLY A 346 14.63 -9.70 -48.17
CA GLY A 346 13.79 -10.07 -47.02
C GLY A 346 14.32 -11.03 -45.95
N GLN A 347 14.79 -10.46 -44.84
CA GLN A 347 14.87 -11.17 -43.55
C GLN A 347 13.48 -11.68 -43.17
N SER A 348 13.35 -13.00 -43.08
CA SER A 348 12.16 -13.70 -42.58
C SER A 348 12.28 -13.82 -41.06
N ALA A 349 11.20 -13.48 -40.35
CA ALA A 349 11.09 -13.68 -38.91
C ALA A 349 11.06 -15.17 -38.58
N ASP A 350 12.01 -15.63 -37.75
CA ASP A 350 11.97 -16.96 -37.15
C ASP A 350 11.01 -16.95 -35.96
N ILE A 351 9.85 -17.58 -36.14
CA ILE A 351 8.95 -17.97 -35.05
C ILE A 351 9.47 -19.30 -34.51
N ILE A 352 10.00 -19.29 -33.29
CA ILE A 352 10.36 -20.51 -32.56
C ILE A 352 9.07 -21.09 -31.96
N THR A 353 8.49 -22.11 -32.61
CA THR A 353 7.47 -22.99 -32.02
C THR A 353 8.16 -24.14 -31.29
N LEU A 354 8.07 -24.13 -29.95
CA LEU A 354 8.44 -25.26 -29.10
C LEU A 354 7.17 -26.02 -28.69
N PHE A 355 7.25 -27.36 -28.77
CA PHE A 355 6.32 -28.40 -28.27
C PHE A 355 5.21 -28.90 -29.21
N GLU A 356 5.53 -29.95 -29.98
CA GLU A 356 4.59 -31.02 -30.33
C GLU A 356 4.53 -32.02 -29.17
N GLY A 357 3.43 -32.02 -28.42
CA GLY A 357 3.09 -33.03 -27.43
C GLY A 357 2.13 -34.05 -28.03
N ASP A 358 2.61 -35.27 -28.23
CA ASP A 358 1.89 -36.40 -28.79
C ASP A 358 0.70 -36.82 -27.88
N VAL A 359 -0.49 -36.86 -28.47
CA VAL A 359 -1.76 -37.18 -27.83
C VAL A 359 -2.05 -38.67 -28.04
N GLY A 360 -2.07 -39.44 -26.95
CA GLY A 360 -2.37 -40.86 -26.98
C GLY A 360 -3.80 -41.22 -27.40
N SER A 361 -4.01 -42.46 -27.85
CA SER A 361 -5.28 -43.18 -27.62
C SER A 361 -5.19 -44.71 -27.78
N LYS A 362 -5.81 -45.41 -26.80
CA LYS A 362 -6.53 -46.72 -26.84
C LYS A 362 -5.67 -48.02 -26.95
N SER A 363 -5.94 -49.14 -26.25
CA SER A 363 -7.17 -49.69 -25.62
C SER A 363 -6.89 -50.88 -24.67
N LYS A 364 -7.76 -51.05 -23.64
CA LYS A 364 -8.44 -52.27 -23.08
C LYS A 364 -7.70 -53.63 -23.16
N THR A 365 -7.65 -54.53 -22.16
CA THR A 365 -8.70 -55.08 -21.25
C THR A 365 -8.07 -56.20 -20.39
N GLY A 366 -8.63 -56.52 -19.20
CA GLY A 366 -8.68 -57.92 -18.71
C GLY A 366 -8.11 -58.26 -17.32
N ASP A 367 -8.91 -58.00 -16.29
CA ASP A 367 -9.26 -58.83 -15.12
C ASP A 367 -8.43 -60.09 -14.75
N LYS A 368 -7.99 -60.20 -13.47
CA LYS A 368 -8.13 -61.38 -12.57
C LYS A 368 -7.38 -61.23 -11.22
N SER A 369 -8.16 -61.22 -10.14
CA SER A 369 -8.08 -62.08 -8.94
C SER A 369 -6.73 -62.47 -8.30
N ALA A 370 -6.64 -62.22 -6.98
CA ALA A 370 -6.26 -63.15 -5.90
C ALA A 370 -5.11 -62.74 -4.96
N LYS A 371 -5.50 -62.50 -3.69
CA LYS A 371 -4.94 -63.06 -2.44
C LYS A 371 -3.42 -63.33 -2.37
N ASN A 372 -2.72 -62.69 -1.44
CA ASN A 372 -2.31 -63.35 -0.20
C ASN A 372 -1.52 -62.44 0.76
N ALA A 373 -1.76 -62.69 2.05
CA ALA A 373 -1.11 -62.11 3.20
C ALA A 373 0.36 -62.51 3.34
N LYS A 374 1.18 -61.64 3.94
CA LYS A 374 2.09 -62.04 5.01
C LYS A 374 2.62 -60.83 5.80
N ARG A 375 2.16 -60.76 7.05
CA ARG A 375 2.87 -60.12 8.17
C ARG A 375 4.26 -60.72 8.31
N LEU A 376 5.24 -59.91 8.68
CA LEU A 376 6.32 -60.30 9.60
C LEU A 376 6.73 -59.07 10.42
N ALA A 377 6.78 -59.29 11.72
CA ALA A 377 6.95 -58.29 12.76
C ALA A 377 8.42 -58.09 13.16
N SER A 378 8.63 -56.94 13.80
CA SER A 378 9.59 -56.59 14.85
C SER A 378 10.82 -57.48 15.12
N LYS A 379 11.99 -56.83 15.14
CA LYS A 379 13.03 -57.14 16.13
C LYS A 379 13.67 -55.84 16.64
N ALA A 380 13.50 -55.63 17.93
CA ALA A 380 14.26 -54.71 18.76
C ALA A 380 15.52 -55.40 19.28
N ASN A 381 16.61 -54.65 19.42
CA ASN A 381 17.63 -54.68 20.49
C ASN A 381 18.75 -53.69 20.09
N SER A 382 19.00 -52.58 20.79
CA SER A 382 19.43 -52.34 22.18
C SER A 382 20.95 -52.15 22.30
N GLY A 383 21.37 -51.00 22.86
CA GLY A 383 22.74 -50.72 23.35
C GLY A 383 23.34 -49.45 22.71
N ARG A 384 23.15 -48.22 23.21
CA ARG A 384 23.48 -47.55 24.50
C ARG A 384 24.81 -46.78 24.44
N SER A 385 24.79 -45.56 25.01
CA SER A 385 25.85 -44.55 25.19
C SER A 385 25.98 -43.57 24.01
N GLY A 386 25.78 -42.26 24.12
CA GLY A 386 25.66 -41.37 25.27
C GLY A 386 26.42 -40.08 24.95
N ASN A 387 25.75 -39.05 24.41
CA ASN A 387 26.15 -37.68 24.70
C ASN A 387 25.00 -36.69 24.50
N ARG A 388 24.94 -35.76 25.43
CA ARG A 388 23.82 -34.90 25.81
C ARG A 388 24.07 -33.53 25.20
N ARG A 389 23.26 -33.08 24.23
CA ARG A 389 22.99 -31.65 23.96
C ARG A 389 21.55 -31.51 23.44
N ASP A 390 20.81 -30.65 24.13
CA ASP A 390 19.39 -30.37 23.97
C ASP A 390 19.04 -29.90 22.54
N LEU A 391 18.10 -30.60 21.92
CA LEU A 391 17.30 -30.11 20.80
C LEU A 391 15.83 -30.35 21.16
N SER A 392 15.32 -29.54 22.09
CA SER A 392 13.89 -29.40 22.33
C SER A 392 13.54 -27.93 22.19
N ASN A 393 13.40 -27.50 20.94
CA ASN A 393 12.60 -26.33 20.51
C ASN A 393 12.27 -26.55 19.03
N VAL A 394 11.48 -27.60 18.76
CA VAL A 394 10.80 -27.77 17.47
C VAL A 394 9.33 -27.52 17.76
N VAL A 395 8.90 -26.29 17.52
CA VAL A 395 7.48 -25.92 17.50
C VAL A 395 6.94 -26.24 16.11
N TYR A 396 5.88 -27.05 16.06
CA TYR A 396 5.23 -27.45 14.83
C TYR A 396 4.43 -26.27 14.24
N LEU A 397 4.82 -25.83 13.04
CA LEU A 397 3.94 -25.03 12.17
C LEU A 397 2.76 -25.91 11.73
N ARG A 398 1.54 -25.55 12.16
CA ARG A 398 0.32 -26.28 11.76
C ARG A 398 -0.09 -25.89 10.34
N ARG A 399 -0.20 -26.91 9.48
CA ARG A 399 -1.04 -26.91 8.27
C ARG A 399 -2.50 -26.72 8.66
N SER A 400 -3.20 -25.83 7.94
CA SER A 400 -4.66 -25.69 8.02
C SER A 400 -5.34 -26.96 7.48
N PRO A 401 -6.37 -27.51 8.14
CA PRO A 401 -7.32 -28.39 7.49
C PRO A 401 -8.30 -27.53 6.67
N GLY A 402 -8.62 -28.00 5.48
CA GLY A 402 -9.52 -27.30 4.56
C GLY A 402 -10.97 -27.28 5.04
N GLU A 403 -11.63 -26.16 4.73
CA GLU A 403 -12.93 -26.08 4.08
C GLU A 403 -12.82 -25.09 2.92
#